data_AF-A0A6V7J1J7-F1
#
_entry.id   AF-A0A6V7J1J7-F1
#
_cell.length_a   1.000
_cell.length_b   1.000
_cell.length_c   1.000
_cell.angle_alpha   90.00
_cell.angle_beta   90.00
_cell.angle_gamma   90.00
#
_symmetry.space_group_name_H-M   'P 1'
#
loop_
_entity.id
_entity.type
_entity.pdbx_description
1 polymer ?
#
loop_
_entity_poly.entity_id
_entity_poly.type
_entity_poly.pdbx_seq_one_letter_code
_entity_poly.pdbx_strand_id
1 'polypeptide(L)' 'FLSTGDQIVPGNMGLKDQNLAIRWVSDNIEYFGGNPKRIMLTGTSAGGASVHYHYLSPSSRGLFY' A
#
# COMPACT_ATOMS: atom_id res chain seq x y z
N PHE A 1 -6.57 5.78 11.59
CA PHE A 1 -7.14 4.42 11.72
C PHE A 1 -8.55 4.39 12.31
N LEU A 2 -9.06 5.48 12.91
CA LEU A 2 -10.41 5.55 13.46
C LEU A 2 -11.45 4.93 12.51
N SER A 3 -12.32 4.08 13.06
CA SER A 3 -13.43 3.46 12.35
C SER A 3 -14.65 3.38 13.27
N THR A 4 -15.83 3.62 12.72
CA THR A 4 -17.12 3.36 13.38
C THR A 4 -17.69 1.98 13.03
N GLY A 5 -17.04 1.23 12.13
CA GLY A 5 -17.51 -0.08 11.67
C GLY A 5 -18.64 -0.02 10.64
N ASP A 6 -18.95 1.18 10.14
CA ASP A 6 -19.95 1.44 9.09
C ASP A 6 -19.31 2.19 7.90
N GLN A 7 -20.15 2.66 6.98
CA GLN A 7 -19.70 3.38 5.78
C GLN A 7 -19.37 4.86 6.02
N ILE A 8 -19.73 5.45 7.17
CA ILE A 8 -19.53 6.87 7.45
C ILE A 8 -18.05 7.12 7.80
N VAL A 9 -17.50 6.31 8.70
CA VAL A 9 -16.06 6.32 9.02
C VAL A 9 -15.52 4.90 8.86
N PRO A 10 -15.22 4.46 7.63
CA PRO A 10 -14.85 3.06 7.35
C PRO A 10 -13.44 2.68 7.83
N GLY A 11 -12.64 3.66 8.25
CA GLY A 11 -11.30 3.46 8.77
C GLY A 11 -10.24 3.10 7.73
N ASN A 12 -9.16 2.51 8.23
CA ASN A 12 -7.96 2.13 7.47
C ASN A 12 -7.27 3.26 6.69
N MET A 13 -7.49 4.52 7.08
CA MET A 13 -6.92 5.67 6.36
C MET A 13 -5.40 5.56 6.19
N GLY A 14 -4.65 5.14 7.21
CA GLY A 14 -3.21 4.92 7.07
C GLY A 14 -2.80 3.84 6.06
N LEU A 15 -3.61 2.78 5.90
CA LEU A 15 -3.38 1.77 4.84
C LEU A 15 -3.77 2.30 3.45
N LYS A 16 -4.79 3.17 3.37
CA LYS A 16 -5.18 3.84 2.12
C LYS A 16 -4.11 4.82 1.67
N ASP A 17 -3.50 5.55 2.61
CA ASP A 17 -2.37 6.44 2.34
C ASP A 17 -1.16 5.65 1.82
N GLN A 18 -0.84 4.52 2.45
CA GLN A 18 0.21 3.62 1.97
C GLN A 18 -0.11 3.07 0.56
N ASN A 19 -1.35 2.62 0.31
CA ASN A 19 -1.75 2.13 -1.01
C ASN A 19 -1.62 3.21 -2.10
N LEU A 20 -2.01 4.45 -1.79
CA LEU A 20 -1.84 5.59 -2.69
C LEU A 20 -0.36 5.83 -3.02
N ALA A 21 0.51 5.81 -2.01
CA ALA A 21 1.95 5.96 -2.20
C ALA A 21 2.55 4.83 -3.03
N ILE A 22 2.16 3.58 -2.78
CA ILE A 22 2.62 2.42 -3.54
C ILE A 22 2.17 2.52 -5.01
N ARG A 23 0.93 2.94 -5.26
CA ARG A 23 0.43 3.18 -6.63
C ARG A 23 1.22 4.30 -7.31
N TRP A 24 1.47 5.41 -6.62
CA TRP A 24 2.30 6.48 -7.15
C TRP A 24 3.70 5.97 -7.53
N VAL A 25 4.35 5.16 -6.69
CA VAL A 25 5.65 4.56 -7.03
C VAL A 25 5.51 3.63 -8.24
N SER A 26 4.51 2.76 -8.28
CA SER A 26 4.26 1.86 -9.41
C SER A 26 4.08 2.61 -10.74
N ASP A 27 3.37 3.73 -10.71
CA ASP A 27 3.07 4.53 -11.91
C ASP A 27 4.24 5.44 -12.33
N ASN A 28 5.17 5.78 -11.43
CA ASN A 28 6.16 6.84 -11.67
C ASN A 28 7.62 6.43 -11.52
N ILE A 29 7.94 5.28 -10.89
CA ILE A 29 9.34 4.95 -10.55
C ILE A 29 10.25 4.78 -11.78
N GLU A 30 9.68 4.51 -12.96
CA GLU A 30 10.43 4.45 -14.22
C GLU A 30 11.10 5.77 -14.60
N TYR A 31 10.48 6.92 -14.28
CA TYR A 31 11.04 8.25 -14.53
C TYR A 31 12.25 8.56 -13.63
N PHE A 32 12.44 7.76 -12.57
CA PHE A 32 13.56 7.83 -11.65
C PHE A 32 14.59 6.70 -11.89
N GLY A 33 14.43 5.93 -12.98
CA GLY A 33 15.32 4.82 -13.33
C GLY A 33 15.06 3.51 -12.57
N GLY A 34 13.96 3.41 -11.82
CA GLY A 34 13.53 2.15 -11.22
C GLY A 34 12.70 1.30 -12.17
N ASN A 35 12.42 0.06 -11.78
CA ASN A 35 11.59 -0.86 -12.55
C ASN A 35 10.24 -1.07 -11.83
N PRO A 36 9.11 -0.62 -12.41
CA PRO A 36 7.80 -0.73 -11.77
C PRO A 36 7.34 -2.19 -11.57
N LYS A 37 7.93 -3.15 -12.30
CA LYS A 37 7.69 -4.60 -12.14
C LYS A 37 8.57 -5.26 -11.07
N ARG A 38 9.43 -4.50 -10.39
CA ARG A 38 10.36 -5.00 -9.36
C ARG A 38 10.33 -4.13 -8.10
N ILE A 39 9.13 -3.80 -7.64
CA ILE A 39 8.90 -3.11 -6.37
C ILE A 39 8.81 -4.18 -5.26
N MET A 40 9.61 -4.03 -4.21
CA MET A 40 9.57 -4.88 -3.01
C MET A 40 9.10 -4.04 -1.82
N LEU A 41 8.06 -4.50 -1.12
CA LEU A 41 7.64 -3.89 0.14
C LEU A 41 8.38 -4.54 1.31
N THR A 42 8.91 -3.73 2.20
CA THR A 42 9.56 -4.17 3.43
C THR A 42 9.15 -3.25 4.59
N GLY A 43 9.12 -3.80 5.80
CA GLY A 43 8.66 -3.07 6.98
C GLY A 43 8.93 -3.83 8.26
N THR A 44 8.93 -3.11 9.38
CA THR A 44 9.14 -3.66 10.73
C THR A 44 8.00 -3.25 11.66
N SER A 45 7.70 -4.06 12.68
CA SER A 45 6.61 -3.83 13.65
C SER A 45 5.27 -3.56 12.93
N ALA A 46 4.58 -2.46 13.24
CA ALA A 46 3.36 -2.03 12.55
C ALA A 46 3.55 -1.88 11.03
N GLY A 47 4.74 -1.46 10.57
CA GLY A 47 5.08 -1.42 9.14
C GLY A 47 5.17 -2.81 8.50
N GLY A 48 5.68 -3.80 9.24
CA GLY A 48 5.70 -5.20 8.78
C GLY A 48 4.28 -5.78 8.68
N ALA A 49 3.41 -5.45 9.63
CA ALA A 49 1.99 -5.79 9.55
C ALA A 49 1.32 -5.10 8.34
N SER A 50 1.61 -3.83 8.10
CA SER A 50 1.18 -3.11 6.88
C SER A 50 1.58 -3.82 5.59
N VAL A 51 2.84 -4.27 5.47
CA VAL A 51 3.30 -5.06 4.30
C VAL A 51 2.42 -6.29 4.11
N HIS A 52 2.17 -7.04 5.18
CA HIS A 52 1.31 -8.22 5.13
C HIS A 52 -0.12 -7.87 4.66
N TYR A 53 -0.70 -6.79 5.18
CA TYR A 53 -2.03 -6.33 4.74
C TYR A 53 -2.06 -5.96 3.25
N HIS A 54 -1.00 -5.37 2.72
CA HIS A 54 -0.92 -5.07 1.28
C HIS A 54 -0.85 -6.33 0.42
N TYR A 55 -0.15 -7.38 0.85
CA TYR A 55 -0.14 -8.66 0.12
C TYR A 55 -1.53 -9.32 0.06
N LEU A 56 -2.37 -9.11 1.07
CA LEU A 56 -3.74 -9.65 1.13
C LEU A 56 -4.77 -8.77 0.40
N SER A 57 -4.55 -7.46 0.36
CA SER A 57 -5.53 -6.49 -0.13
C SER A 57 -5.71 -6.54 -1.65
N PRO A 58 -6.94 -6.71 -2.17
CA PRO A 58 -7.21 -6.60 -3.60
C PRO A 58 -6.79 -5.25 -4.20
N SER A 59 -6.89 -4.16 -3.43
CA SER A 59 -6.55 -2.81 -3.89
C SER A 59 -5.06 -2.61 -4.14
N SER A 60 -4.20 -3.46 -3.57
CA SER A 60 -2.75 -3.37 -3.75
C SER A 60 -2.19 -4.38 -4.74
N ARG A 61 -3.05 -5.26 -5.29
CA ARG A 61 -2.66 -6.33 -6.20
C ARG A 61 -2.03 -5.77 -7.48
N GLY A 62 -0.88 -6.33 -7.84
CA GLY A 62 -0.15 -5.95 -9.06
C GLY A 62 0.66 -4.65 -8.95
N LEU A 63 0.67 -3.99 -7.79
CA LEU A 63 1.47 -2.78 -7.58
C LEU A 63 2.91 -3.04 -7.14
N PHE A 64 3.17 -4.24 -6.65
CA PHE A 64 4.48 -4.72 -6.21
C PHE A 64 4.54 -6.25 -6.41
N TYR A 65 5.74 -6.82 -6.27
CA TYR A 65 6.01 -8.25 -6.39
C TYR A 65 6.07 -8.93 -5.01
#